data_AF-A0A383ZE65-F1
#
_entry.id   AF-A0A383ZE65-F1
#
_cell.length_a   1.000
_cell.length_b   1.000
_cell.length_c   1.000
_cell.angle_alpha   90.00
_cell.angle_beta   90.00
_cell.angle_gamma   90.00
#
_symmetry.space_group_name_H-M   'P 1'
#
loop_
_entity.id
_entity.type
_entity.pdbx_description
1 polymer ?
#
loop_
_entity_poly.entity_id
_entity_poly.type
_entity_poly.pdbx_seq_one_letter_code
_entity_poly.pdbx_strand_id
1 'polypeptide(L)'
;MSSDFEGYEQDFAVLTAEITNKIARVPRLPPDEKKQVVANVEKQLEEAKELLEQMDLEVREIPPQSRGMYSNRMRSYKQEMGKLETDFRAHLLDNTERLERSSRRLEAGYQIAVETEQIGQEMLENLSHDREKIQRARERLRETDANLGKSSRVLTGMLRRIIQNRFLIVLLAIVLVITILTAITFSVRRH
;
A
#
# COMPACT_ATOMS: atom_id res chain seq x y z
N MET A 1 -2.22 -65.08 23.26
CA MET A 1 -2.87 -64.11 24.17
C MET A 1 -1.94 -62.96 24.56
N SER A 2 -0.60 -63.09 24.67
CA SER A 2 0.26 -61.88 24.83
C SER A 2 0.84 -61.33 23.51
N SER A 3 0.84 -62.10 22.42
CA SER A 3 1.43 -61.71 21.13
C SER A 3 0.70 -60.54 20.47
N ASP A 4 -0.63 -60.49 20.61
CA ASP A 4 -1.46 -59.56 19.84
C ASP A 4 -1.40 -58.16 20.46
N PHE A 5 -1.36 -58.08 21.80
CA PHE A 5 -1.08 -56.84 22.51
C PHE A 5 0.31 -56.26 22.14
N GLU A 6 1.35 -57.09 22.10
CA GLU A 6 2.71 -56.64 21.73
C GLU A 6 2.78 -56.16 20.28
N GLY A 7 2.02 -56.77 19.37
CA GLY A 7 1.88 -56.30 17.99
C GLY A 7 1.23 -54.92 17.90
N TYR A 8 0.07 -54.74 18.54
CA TYR A 8 -0.61 -53.43 18.58
C TYR A 8 0.23 -52.34 19.24
N GLU A 9 1.00 -52.72 20.26
CA GLU A 9 1.91 -51.81 20.94
C GLU A 9 3.05 -51.34 20.03
N GLN A 10 3.62 -52.25 19.25
CA GLN A 10 4.65 -51.91 18.26
C GLN A 10 4.10 -50.96 17.20
N ASP A 11 2.92 -51.25 16.65
CA ASP A 11 2.27 -50.40 15.65
C ASP A 11 1.94 -49.01 16.23
N PHE A 12 1.42 -48.96 17.46
CA PHE A 12 1.16 -47.70 18.16
C PHE A 12 2.42 -46.87 18.32
N ALA A 13 3.53 -47.48 18.76
CA ALA A 13 4.80 -46.79 18.96
C ALA A 13 5.39 -46.23 17.65
N VAL A 14 5.25 -46.96 16.54
CA VAL A 14 5.68 -46.47 15.22
C VAL A 14 4.82 -45.29 14.79
N LEU A 15 3.50 -45.40 14.96
CA LEU A 15 2.55 -44.38 14.54
C LEU A 15 2.70 -43.09 15.35
N THR A 16 2.83 -43.16 16.68
CA THR A 16 3.04 -41.97 17.52
C THR A 16 4.36 -41.27 17.21
N ALA A 17 5.43 -42.01 16.91
CA ALA A 17 6.71 -41.45 16.48
C ALA A 17 6.59 -40.72 15.14
N GLU A 18 5.88 -41.30 14.18
CA GLU A 18 5.64 -40.67 12.87
C GLU A 18 4.79 -39.40 13.01
N ILE A 19 3.70 -39.45 13.78
CA ILE A 19 2.84 -38.30 14.06
C ILE A 19 3.67 -37.18 14.72
N THR A 20 4.44 -37.50 15.74
CA THR A 20 5.30 -36.53 16.45
C THR A 20 6.26 -35.83 15.48
N ASN A 21 6.88 -36.59 14.57
CA ASN A 21 7.77 -36.02 13.55
C ASN A 21 7.01 -35.10 12.59
N LYS A 22 5.83 -35.52 12.10
CA LYS A 22 5.01 -34.72 11.19
C LYS A 22 4.55 -33.42 11.84
N ILE A 23 4.04 -33.47 13.07
CA ILE A 23 3.62 -32.28 13.83
C ILE A 23 4.76 -31.27 13.94
N ALA A 24 5.98 -31.73 14.28
CA ALA A 24 7.15 -30.85 14.38
C ALA A 24 7.55 -30.19 13.04
N ARG A 25 7.21 -30.82 11.90
CA ARG A 25 7.51 -30.31 10.55
C ARG A 25 6.44 -29.37 10.01
N VAL A 26 5.17 -29.54 10.38
CA VAL A 26 4.01 -28.74 9.91
C VAL A 26 4.29 -27.23 9.85
N PRO A 27 4.93 -26.57 10.84
CA PRO A 27 5.16 -25.13 10.81
C PRO A 27 6.07 -24.64 9.68
N ARG A 28 6.93 -25.52 9.13
CA ARG A 28 7.94 -25.20 8.11
C ARG A 28 7.50 -25.54 6.69
N LEU A 29 6.35 -26.20 6.53
CA LEU A 29 5.88 -26.63 5.22
C LEU A 29 5.16 -25.51 4.45
N PRO A 30 5.22 -25.53 3.11
CA PRO A 30 4.38 -24.69 2.26
C PRO A 30 2.88 -24.92 2.54
N PRO A 31 1.99 -23.93 2.28
CA PRO A 31 0.57 -24.03 2.59
C PRO A 31 -0.14 -25.28 2.02
N ASP A 32 0.16 -25.64 0.78
CA ASP A 32 -0.46 -26.79 0.10
C ASP A 32 -0.06 -28.12 0.76
N GLU A 33 1.24 -28.30 0.99
CA GLU A 33 1.76 -29.47 1.72
C GLU A 33 1.27 -29.51 3.17
N LYS A 34 1.17 -28.34 3.81
CA LYS A 34 0.73 -28.21 5.20
C LYS A 34 -0.68 -28.73 5.40
N LYS A 35 -1.62 -28.38 4.50
CA LYS A 35 -3.00 -28.86 4.56
C LYS A 35 -3.06 -30.38 4.40
N GLN A 36 -2.29 -30.94 3.48
CA GLN A 36 -2.23 -32.38 3.27
C GLN A 36 -1.64 -33.12 4.49
N VAL A 37 -0.55 -32.61 5.07
CA VAL A 37 0.09 -33.21 6.25
C VAL A 37 -0.80 -33.11 7.47
N VAL A 38 -1.51 -32.00 7.68
CA VAL A 38 -2.49 -31.86 8.77
C VAL A 38 -3.60 -32.90 8.66
N ALA A 39 -4.20 -33.06 7.47
CA ALA A 39 -5.23 -34.08 7.25
C ALA A 39 -4.68 -35.51 7.42
N ASN A 40 -3.43 -35.75 7.04
CA ASN A 40 -2.77 -37.03 7.25
C ASN A 40 -2.54 -37.32 8.75
N VAL A 41 -2.10 -36.32 9.52
CA VAL A 41 -1.94 -36.43 10.97
C VAL A 41 -3.27 -36.69 11.67
N GLU A 42 -4.36 -36.03 11.26
CA GLU A 42 -5.70 -36.31 11.79
C GLU A 42 -6.10 -37.77 11.59
N LYS A 43 -5.88 -38.31 10.39
CA LYS A 43 -6.17 -39.72 10.08
C LYS A 43 -5.31 -40.66 10.95
N GLN A 44 -4.02 -40.39 11.07
CA GLN A 44 -3.10 -41.20 11.87
C GLN A 44 -3.42 -41.13 13.38
N LEU A 45 -3.89 -39.99 13.89
CA LEU A 45 -4.36 -39.87 15.26
C LEU A 45 -5.59 -40.76 15.50
N GLU A 46 -6.50 -40.85 14.53
CA GLU A 46 -7.66 -41.76 14.63
C GLU A 46 -7.22 -43.23 14.61
N GLU A 47 -6.32 -43.61 13.71
CA GLU A 47 -5.73 -44.96 13.67
C GLU A 47 -5.02 -45.30 15.00
N ALA A 48 -4.32 -44.35 15.62
CA ALA A 48 -3.68 -44.55 16.92
C ALA A 48 -4.69 -44.74 18.07
N LYS A 49 -5.87 -44.12 18.00
CA LYS A 49 -6.96 -44.35 18.98
C LYS A 49 -7.55 -45.74 18.81
N GLU A 50 -7.80 -46.15 17.58
CA GLU A 50 -8.30 -47.50 17.29
C GLU A 50 -7.35 -48.55 17.87
N LEU A 51 -6.04 -48.39 17.69
CA LEU A 51 -5.03 -49.29 18.31
C LEU A 51 -5.09 -49.28 19.84
N LEU A 52 -5.30 -48.11 20.48
CA LEU A 52 -5.49 -48.03 21.93
C LEU A 52 -6.75 -48.74 22.41
N GLU A 53 -7.83 -48.66 21.65
CA GLU A 53 -9.06 -49.39 21.93
C GLU A 53 -8.85 -50.90 21.80
N GLN A 54 -8.20 -51.37 20.74
CA GLN A 54 -7.85 -52.79 20.57
C GLN A 54 -6.98 -53.29 21.72
N MET A 55 -5.92 -52.56 22.06
CA MET A 55 -5.08 -52.92 23.21
C MET A 55 -5.89 -52.94 24.52
N ASP A 56 -6.87 -52.05 24.73
CA ASP A 56 -7.69 -52.03 25.95
C ASP A 56 -8.59 -53.27 26.03
N LEU A 57 -9.14 -53.71 24.89
CA LEU A 57 -9.90 -54.95 24.77
C LEU A 57 -9.03 -56.17 25.11
N GLU A 58 -7.83 -56.27 24.54
CA GLU A 58 -6.89 -57.35 24.84
C GLU A 58 -6.55 -57.40 26.34
N VAL A 59 -6.28 -56.25 26.97
CA VAL A 59 -5.98 -56.18 28.42
C VAL A 59 -7.14 -56.68 29.28
N ARG A 60 -8.39 -56.52 28.84
CA ARG A 60 -9.56 -57.04 29.56
C ARG A 60 -9.62 -58.57 29.53
N GLU A 61 -9.16 -59.19 28.46
CA GLU A 61 -9.13 -60.65 28.31
C GLU A 61 -8.02 -61.31 29.14
N ILE A 62 -6.97 -60.56 29.49
CA ILE A 62 -5.84 -61.06 30.31
C ILE A 62 -6.31 -61.46 31.72
N PRO A 63 -5.87 -62.61 32.28
CA PRO A 63 -6.19 -63.02 33.65
C PRO A 63 -5.78 -61.97 34.71
N PRO A 64 -6.54 -61.81 35.81
CA PRO A 64 -6.28 -60.79 36.83
C PRO A 64 -4.85 -60.81 37.42
N GLN A 65 -4.24 -61.98 37.47
CA GLN A 65 -2.89 -62.21 38.03
C GLN A 65 -1.79 -61.55 37.19
N SER A 66 -1.95 -61.46 35.86
CA SER A 66 -0.98 -60.88 34.92
C SER A 66 -1.40 -59.51 34.38
N ARG A 67 -2.67 -59.11 34.55
CA ARG A 67 -3.25 -57.86 34.02
C ARG A 67 -2.58 -56.58 34.54
N GLY A 68 -2.06 -56.58 35.77
CA GLY A 68 -1.54 -55.37 36.43
C GLY A 68 -0.46 -54.63 35.63
N MET A 69 0.48 -55.38 35.02
CA MET A 69 1.54 -54.79 34.20
C MET A 69 0.99 -54.14 32.92
N TYR A 70 0.09 -54.82 32.22
CA TYR A 70 -0.50 -54.32 30.98
C TYR A 70 -1.41 -53.10 31.22
N SER A 71 -2.18 -53.09 32.32
CA SER A 71 -2.98 -51.92 32.72
C SER A 71 -2.13 -50.68 32.97
N ASN A 72 -0.93 -50.84 33.52
CA ASN A 72 -0.01 -49.73 33.74
C ASN A 72 0.54 -49.19 32.40
N ARG A 73 0.97 -50.08 31.48
CA ARG A 73 1.42 -49.69 30.13
C ARG A 73 0.31 -48.97 29.36
N MET A 74 -0.90 -49.53 29.39
CA MET A 74 -2.09 -48.96 28.78
C MET A 74 -2.36 -47.53 29.27
N ARG A 75 -2.21 -47.29 30.58
CA ARG A 75 -2.36 -45.94 31.15
C ARG A 75 -1.31 -44.98 30.59
N SER A 76 -0.05 -45.42 30.46
CA SER A 76 1.02 -44.62 29.87
C SER A 76 0.73 -44.26 28.41
N TYR A 77 0.26 -45.21 27.60
CA TYR A 77 -0.07 -44.92 26.19
C TYR A 77 -1.27 -43.98 26.03
N LYS A 78 -2.29 -44.12 26.87
CA LYS A 78 -3.41 -43.16 26.91
C LYS A 78 -2.93 -41.74 27.26
N GLN A 79 -1.97 -41.62 28.18
CA GLN A 79 -1.38 -40.32 28.53
C GLN A 79 -0.54 -39.74 27.38
N GLU A 80 0.27 -40.57 26.73
CA GLU A 80 1.06 -40.16 25.56
C GLU A 80 0.16 -39.67 24.42
N MET A 81 -0.90 -40.41 24.12
CA MET A 81 -1.88 -40.02 23.11
C MET A 81 -2.55 -38.67 23.44
N GLY A 82 -2.98 -38.48 24.69
CA GLY A 82 -3.58 -37.21 25.12
C GLY A 82 -2.62 -36.01 25.00
N LYS A 83 -1.32 -36.24 25.23
CA LYS A 83 -0.29 -35.22 24.98
C LYS A 83 -0.17 -34.91 23.49
N LEU A 84 -0.13 -35.94 22.65
CA LEU A 84 0.00 -35.79 21.20
C LEU A 84 -1.17 -35.01 20.58
N GLU A 85 -2.40 -35.28 21.03
CA GLU A 85 -3.59 -34.51 20.63
C GLU A 85 -3.52 -33.05 21.07
N THR A 86 -3.04 -32.81 22.30
CA THR A 86 -2.89 -31.45 22.85
C THR A 86 -1.87 -30.65 22.04
N ASP A 87 -0.72 -31.25 21.74
CA ASP A 87 0.34 -30.64 20.94
C ASP A 87 -0.16 -30.33 19.52
N PHE A 88 -0.86 -31.28 18.89
CA PHE A 88 -1.45 -31.07 17.58
C PHE A 88 -2.48 -29.93 17.57
N ARG A 89 -3.39 -29.91 18.55
CA ARG A 89 -4.41 -28.85 18.68
C ARG A 89 -3.79 -27.48 18.92
N ALA A 90 -2.74 -27.39 19.74
CA ALA A 90 -2.01 -26.15 19.96
C ALA A 90 -1.41 -25.61 18.65
N HIS A 91 -0.86 -26.50 17.81
CA HIS A 91 -0.37 -26.12 16.49
C HIS A 91 -1.46 -25.62 15.52
N LEU A 92 -2.65 -26.23 15.53
CA LEU A 92 -3.77 -25.75 14.71
C LEU A 92 -4.27 -24.37 15.15
N LEU A 93 -4.29 -24.11 16.45
CA LEU A 93 -4.66 -22.81 17.00
C LEU A 93 -3.66 -21.71 16.62
N ASP A 94 -2.35 -21.95 16.76
CA ASP A 94 -1.32 -20.99 16.32
C ASP A 94 -1.44 -20.66 14.83
N ASN A 95 -1.64 -21.70 14.00
CA ASN A 95 -1.82 -21.51 12.57
C ASN A 95 -3.06 -20.64 12.25
N THR A 96 -4.16 -20.86 12.96
CA THR A 96 -5.40 -20.08 12.79
C THR A 96 -5.19 -18.63 13.21
N GLU A 97 -4.53 -18.39 14.35
CA GLU A 97 -4.26 -17.03 14.82
C GLU A 97 -3.33 -16.27 13.87
N ARG A 98 -2.30 -16.94 13.33
CA ARG A 98 -1.41 -16.35 12.31
C ARG A 98 -2.16 -15.99 11.03
N LEU A 99 -3.08 -16.85 10.59
CA LEU A 99 -3.92 -16.59 9.42
C LEU A 99 -4.84 -15.38 9.67
N GLU A 100 -5.49 -15.34 10.82
CA GLU A 100 -6.38 -14.25 11.20
C GLU A 100 -5.63 -12.91 11.33
N ARG A 101 -4.44 -12.90 11.94
CA ARG A 101 -3.57 -11.72 11.99
C ARG A 101 -3.16 -11.25 10.60
N SER A 102 -2.85 -12.18 9.69
CA SER A 102 -2.49 -11.85 8.30
C SER A 102 -3.69 -11.29 7.53
N SER A 103 -4.88 -11.87 7.73
CA SER A 103 -6.14 -11.39 7.15
C SER A 103 -6.45 -9.96 7.59
N ARG A 104 -6.37 -9.66 8.89
CA ARG A 104 -6.57 -8.29 9.43
C ARG A 104 -5.59 -7.29 8.84
N ARG A 105 -4.32 -7.67 8.68
CA ARG A 105 -3.30 -6.80 8.06
C ARG A 105 -3.59 -6.55 6.58
N LEU A 106 -4.05 -7.57 5.86
CA LEU A 106 -4.44 -7.44 4.46
C LEU A 106 -5.64 -6.52 4.30
N GLU A 107 -6.65 -6.66 5.15
CA GLU A 107 -7.84 -5.81 5.16
C GLU A 107 -7.50 -4.35 5.48
N ALA A 108 -6.67 -4.11 6.51
CA ALA A 108 -6.16 -2.78 6.82
C ALA A 108 -5.32 -2.19 5.67
N GLY A 109 -4.46 -2.99 5.05
CA GLY A 109 -3.67 -2.57 3.89
C GLY A 109 -4.53 -2.24 2.67
N TYR A 110 -5.59 -3.01 2.44
CA TYR A 110 -6.57 -2.73 1.39
C TYR A 110 -7.30 -1.40 1.64
N GLN A 111 -7.76 -1.16 2.87
CA GLN A 111 -8.39 0.11 3.22
C GLN A 111 -7.44 1.30 2.98
N ILE A 112 -6.19 1.21 3.44
CA ILE A 112 -5.18 2.25 3.22
C ILE A 112 -4.94 2.48 1.72
N ALA A 113 -4.89 1.41 0.91
CA ALA A 113 -4.73 1.53 -0.53
C ALA A 113 -5.90 2.26 -1.18
N VAL A 114 -7.14 1.97 -0.77
CA VAL A 114 -8.34 2.68 -1.24
C VAL A 114 -8.33 4.15 -0.83
N GLU A 115 -7.99 4.46 0.42
CA GLU A 115 -7.84 5.85 0.89
C GLU A 115 -6.74 6.59 0.10
N THR A 116 -5.62 5.91 -0.17
CA THR A 116 -4.52 6.47 -0.97
C THR A 116 -4.94 6.73 -2.42
N GLU A 117 -5.74 5.83 -3.01
CA GLU A 117 -6.30 6.02 -4.35
C GLU A 117 -7.19 7.26 -4.42
N GLN A 118 -8.08 7.45 -3.43
CA GLN A 118 -8.95 8.62 -3.34
C GLN A 118 -8.14 9.92 -3.21
N ILE A 119 -7.15 9.96 -2.32
CA ILE A 119 -6.23 11.11 -2.19
C ILE A 119 -5.48 11.35 -3.50
N GLY A 120 -5.05 10.29 -4.18
CA GLY A 120 -4.38 10.37 -5.47
C GLY A 120 -5.28 10.99 -6.55
N GLN A 121 -6.56 10.62 -6.60
CA GLN A 121 -7.53 11.20 -7.51
C GLN A 121 -7.73 12.70 -7.25
N GLU A 122 -7.90 13.09 -5.99
CA GLU A 122 -8.02 14.51 -5.59
C GLU A 122 -6.76 15.30 -5.96
N MET A 123 -5.57 14.74 -5.73
CA MET A 123 -4.31 15.38 -6.14
C MET A 123 -4.24 15.57 -7.66
N LEU A 124 -4.65 14.59 -8.46
CA LEU A 124 -4.66 14.71 -9.91
C LEU A 124 -5.65 15.79 -10.39
N GLU A 125 -6.82 15.90 -9.75
CA GLU A 125 -7.77 16.97 -10.01
C GLU A 125 -7.18 18.35 -9.70
N ASN A 126 -6.57 18.49 -8.52
CA ASN A 126 -5.91 19.73 -8.11
C ASN A 126 -4.77 20.12 -9.05
N LEU A 127 -3.92 19.16 -9.46
CA LEU A 127 -2.86 19.39 -10.42
C LEU A 127 -3.39 19.82 -11.79
N SER A 128 -4.52 19.24 -12.24
CA SER A 128 -5.19 19.63 -13.47
C SER A 128 -5.67 21.09 -13.40
N HIS A 129 -6.31 21.46 -12.30
CA HIS A 129 -6.78 22.82 -12.07
C HIS A 129 -5.61 23.83 -11.98
N ASP A 130 -4.52 23.48 -11.29
CA ASP A 130 -3.34 24.34 -11.20
C ASP A 130 -2.63 24.50 -12.53
N ARG A 131 -2.58 23.45 -13.36
CA ARG A 131 -2.11 23.55 -14.75
C ARG A 131 -2.94 24.57 -15.53
N GLU A 132 -4.27 24.55 -15.37
CA GLU A 132 -5.15 25.50 -16.04
C GLU A 132 -4.91 26.95 -15.56
N LYS A 133 -4.75 27.16 -14.24
CA LYS A 133 -4.38 28.49 -13.69
C LYS A 133 -3.08 29.01 -14.29
N ILE A 134 -2.05 28.17 -14.37
CA ILE A 134 -0.75 28.54 -14.95
C ILE A 134 -0.90 28.87 -16.44
N GLN A 135 -1.68 28.09 -17.18
CA GLN A 135 -1.96 28.36 -18.60
C GLN A 135 -2.64 29.72 -18.78
N ARG A 136 -3.71 29.99 -18.01
CA ARG A 136 -4.40 31.29 -18.03
C ARG A 136 -3.48 32.45 -17.66
N ALA A 137 -2.62 32.28 -16.65
CA ALA A 137 -1.65 33.30 -16.26
C ALA A 137 -0.61 33.57 -17.37
N ARG A 138 -0.09 32.51 -18.01
CA ARG A 138 0.82 32.62 -19.16
C ARG A 138 0.18 33.33 -20.34
N GLU A 139 -1.08 33.05 -20.63
CA GLU A 139 -1.81 33.70 -21.74
C GLU A 139 -2.02 35.19 -21.47
N ARG A 140 -2.44 35.56 -20.25
CA ARG A 140 -2.55 36.97 -19.84
C ARG A 140 -1.23 37.72 -19.90
N LEU A 141 -0.13 37.09 -19.50
CA LEU A 141 1.21 37.69 -19.61
C LEU A 141 1.57 37.93 -21.08
N ARG A 142 1.35 36.93 -21.95
CA ARG A 142 1.60 37.07 -23.39
C ARG A 142 0.75 38.16 -24.03
N GLU A 143 -0.52 38.29 -23.64
CA GLU A 143 -1.39 39.38 -24.09
C GLU A 143 -0.88 40.75 -23.60
N THR A 144 -0.46 40.82 -22.34
CA THR A 144 0.10 42.04 -21.75
C THR A 144 1.39 42.46 -22.46
N ASP A 145 2.29 41.52 -22.75
CA ASP A 145 3.53 41.78 -23.53
C ASP A 145 3.20 42.31 -24.92
N ALA A 146 2.21 41.73 -25.61
CA ALA A 146 1.75 42.21 -26.92
C ALA A 146 1.16 43.63 -26.84
N ASN A 147 0.35 43.91 -25.81
CA ASN A 147 -0.25 45.23 -25.59
C ASN A 147 0.79 46.27 -25.18
N LEU A 148 1.79 45.92 -24.35
CA LEU A 148 2.92 46.78 -24.03
C LEU A 148 3.72 47.14 -25.29
N GLY A 149 3.95 46.19 -26.20
CA GLY A 149 4.59 46.44 -27.49
C GLY A 149 3.80 47.44 -28.36
N LYS A 150 2.46 47.32 -28.41
CA LYS A 150 1.59 48.28 -29.11
C LYS A 150 1.64 49.67 -28.45
N SER A 151 1.51 49.73 -27.13
CA SER A 151 1.56 50.98 -26.35
C SER A 151 2.89 51.70 -26.51
N SER A 152 4.01 50.98 -26.48
CA SER A 152 5.34 51.54 -26.74
C SER A 152 5.40 52.22 -28.11
N ARG A 153 4.90 51.57 -29.17
CA ARG A 153 4.87 52.13 -30.53
C ARG A 153 4.00 53.38 -30.64
N VAL A 154 2.83 53.38 -30.01
CA VAL A 154 1.92 54.54 -29.99
C VAL A 154 2.56 55.71 -29.23
N LEU A 155 3.19 55.43 -28.07
CA LEU A 155 3.82 56.44 -27.23
C LEU A 155 5.04 57.09 -27.92
N THR A 156 5.87 56.31 -28.62
CA THR A 156 6.95 56.87 -29.47
C THR A 156 6.38 57.76 -30.58
N GLY A 157 5.26 57.38 -31.19
CA GLY A 157 4.56 58.21 -32.17
C GLY A 157 4.06 59.53 -31.59
N MET A 158 3.48 59.51 -30.39
CA MET A 158 3.05 60.71 -29.66
C MET A 158 4.23 61.61 -29.29
N LEU A 159 5.34 61.04 -28.80
CA LEU A 159 6.56 61.80 -28.48
C LEU A 159 7.12 62.55 -29.70
N ARG A 160 7.16 61.89 -30.88
CA ARG A 160 7.61 62.53 -32.12
C ARG A 160 6.70 63.69 -32.53
N ARG A 161 5.37 63.52 -32.41
CA ARG A 161 4.39 64.59 -32.69
C ARG A 161 4.57 65.80 -31.75
N ILE A 162 4.85 65.56 -30.46
CA ILE A 162 5.11 66.64 -29.49
C ILE A 162 6.35 67.44 -29.89
N ILE A 163 7.44 66.78 -30.27
CA ILE A 163 8.68 67.45 -30.71
C ILE A 163 8.42 68.27 -31.99
N GLN A 164 7.69 67.71 -32.96
CA GLN A 164 7.33 68.42 -34.19
C GLN A 164 6.51 69.69 -33.91
N ASN A 165 5.49 69.59 -33.05
CA ASN A 165 4.67 70.74 -32.67
C ASN A 165 5.49 71.82 -31.97
N ARG A 166 6.43 71.44 -31.09
CA ARG A 166 7.33 72.40 -30.44
C ARG A 166 8.20 73.15 -31.46
N PHE A 167 8.78 72.45 -32.42
CA PHE A 167 9.57 73.08 -33.48
C PHE A 167 8.74 74.05 -34.32
N LEU A 168 7.51 73.67 -34.68
CA LEU A 168 6.58 74.54 -35.41
C LEU A 168 6.24 75.82 -34.63
N ILE A 169 5.98 75.71 -33.32
CA ILE A 169 5.70 76.88 -32.46
C ILE A 169 6.90 77.83 -32.42
N VAL A 170 8.12 77.31 -32.24
CA VAL A 170 9.35 78.13 -32.21
C VAL A 170 9.58 78.82 -33.54
N LEU A 171 9.41 78.10 -34.66
CA LEU A 171 9.56 78.66 -36.00
C LEU A 171 8.54 79.77 -36.27
N LEU A 172 7.28 79.56 -35.88
CA LEU A 172 6.22 80.56 -36.01
C LEU A 172 6.53 81.82 -35.19
N ALA A 173 7.04 81.67 -33.96
CA ALA A 173 7.47 82.79 -33.13
C ALA A 173 8.62 83.60 -33.77
N ILE A 174 9.61 82.93 -34.38
CA ILE A 174 10.70 83.60 -35.10
C ILE A 174 10.17 84.40 -36.30
N VAL A 175 9.28 83.81 -37.10
CA VAL A 175 8.64 84.50 -38.24
C VAL A 175 7.88 85.73 -37.76
N LEU A 176 7.11 85.61 -36.67
CA LEU A 176 6.40 86.73 -36.06
C LEU A 176 7.37 87.86 -35.68
N VAL A 177 8.48 87.55 -35.00
CA VAL A 177 9.48 88.56 -34.62
C VAL A 177 10.09 89.25 -35.84
N ILE A 178 10.44 88.50 -36.89
CA ILE A 178 10.97 89.07 -38.14
C ILE A 178 9.94 90.01 -38.79
N THR A 179 8.67 89.63 -38.83
CA THR A 179 7.61 90.48 -39.39
C THR A 179 7.45 91.78 -38.60
N ILE A 180 7.56 91.74 -37.26
CA ILE A 180 7.51 92.93 -36.42
C ILE A 180 8.73 93.82 -36.67
N LEU A 181 9.94 93.26 -36.71
CA LEU A 181 11.17 94.02 -36.97
C LEU A 181 11.17 94.68 -38.35
N THR A 182 10.72 93.97 -39.39
CA THR A 182 10.58 94.52 -40.74
C THR A 182 9.54 95.64 -40.80
N ALA A 183 8.41 95.50 -40.12
CA ALA A 183 7.41 96.57 -40.01
C ALA A 183 7.98 97.83 -39.30
N ILE A 184 8.72 97.65 -38.20
CA ILE A 184 9.35 98.77 -37.46
C ILE A 184 10.39 99.48 -38.33
N THR A 185 11.30 98.73 -38.98
CA THR A 185 12.33 99.33 -39.84
C THR A 185 11.74 100.08 -41.03
N PHE A 186 10.65 99.58 -41.61
CA PHE A 186 9.90 100.29 -42.64
C PHE A 186 9.23 101.56 -42.10
N SER A 187 8.64 101.51 -40.91
CA SER A 187 8.03 102.66 -40.24
C SER A 187 9.03 103.76 -39.91
N VAL A 188 10.24 103.40 -39.44
CA VAL A 188 11.29 104.37 -39.10
C VAL A 188 11.94 104.98 -40.34
N ARG A 189 12.14 104.21 -41.42
CA ARG A 189 12.68 104.75 -42.68
C ARG A 189 11.73 105.67 -43.45
N ARG A 190 10.42 105.55 -43.19
CA ARG A 190 9.37 106.32 -43.88
C ARG A 190 9.06 107.65 -43.19
N HIS A 191 9.55 107.86 -41.96
CA HIS A 191 9.52 109.13 -41.25
C HIS A 191 10.83 109.87 -41.40
#